data_AF-A0A537LHD0-F1
#
_entry.id   AF-A0A537LHD0-F1
#
_cell.length_a   1.000
_cell.length_b   1.000
_cell.length_c   1.000
_cell.angle_alpha   90.00
_cell.angle_beta   90.00
_cell.angle_gamma   90.00
#
_symmetry.space_group_name_H-M   'P 1'
#
loop_
_entity.id
_entity.type
_entity.pdbx_description
1 polymer ?
#
loop_
_entity_poly.entity_id
_entity_poly.type
_entity_poly.pdbx_seq_one_letter_code
_entity_poly.pdbx_strand_id
1 'polypeptide(L)'
;MPEVPGPRPEPRAGNISQVRIDTSSPEQTEALGRRLGQLLRAGDIVALSGDLGAGKTVLARGIAEGAGAAGYIASPTFTFIRAYRGAVTVYHVDLYRLDRPQQLEDLGLDELLDGTGLVVLEWAEKAGPLLPAEHLWITIRFRNGDDTRTLEFLPRGPRYTDVVQTVARECASSR
;
A
#
# COMPACT_ATOMS: atom_id res chain seq x y z
N MET A 1 7.54 -49.57 3.64
CA MET A 1 6.91 -48.45 2.90
C MET A 1 7.28 -47.17 3.63
N PRO A 2 7.83 -46.14 3.00
CA PRO A 2 8.13 -44.90 3.70
C PRO A 2 6.80 -44.16 3.98
N GLU A 3 6.63 -43.72 5.22
CA GLU A 3 5.46 -42.93 5.64
C GLU A 3 5.40 -41.62 4.86
N VAL A 4 4.24 -41.33 4.29
CA VAL A 4 3.95 -40.01 3.69
C VAL A 4 3.88 -39.01 4.84
N PRO A 5 4.65 -37.91 4.83
CA PRO A 5 4.54 -36.89 5.87
C PRO A 5 3.12 -36.34 5.86
N GLY A 6 2.46 -36.33 7.01
CA GLY A 6 1.16 -35.70 7.18
C GLY A 6 1.18 -34.22 6.73
N PRO A 7 0.01 -33.65 6.40
CA PRO A 7 -0.06 -32.26 5.95
C PRO A 7 0.66 -31.34 6.95
N ARG A 8 1.54 -30.48 6.44
CA ARG A 8 2.18 -29.45 7.28
C ARG A 8 1.07 -28.62 7.93
N PRO A 9 1.16 -28.31 9.22
CA PRO A 9 0.16 -27.46 9.86
C PRO A 9 0.09 -26.13 9.10
N GLU A 10 -1.11 -25.76 8.66
CA GLU A 10 -1.35 -24.44 8.10
C GLU A 10 -0.93 -23.38 9.14
N PRO A 11 -0.27 -22.29 8.72
CA PRO A 11 0.11 -21.23 9.64
C PRO A 11 -1.16 -20.72 10.32
N ARG A 12 -1.26 -20.93 11.65
CA ARG A 12 -2.32 -20.35 12.46
C ARG A 12 -2.31 -18.85 12.22
N ALA A 13 -3.43 -18.29 11.77
CA ALA A 13 -3.62 -16.86 11.58
C ALA A 13 -3.25 -16.12 12.88
N GLY A 14 -2.01 -15.63 12.97
CA GLY A 14 -1.63 -14.66 14.00
C GLY A 14 -2.54 -13.46 13.83
N ASN A 15 -3.17 -13.00 14.91
CA ASN A 15 -4.17 -11.92 14.91
C ASN A 15 -3.78 -10.79 13.94
N ILE A 16 -4.38 -10.80 12.74
CA ILE A 16 -4.26 -9.76 11.73
C ILE A 16 -5.12 -8.61 12.24
N SER A 17 -4.58 -7.82 13.15
CA SER A 17 -5.31 -6.71 13.78
C SER A 17 -5.40 -5.57 12.77
N GLN A 18 -6.52 -5.52 12.07
CA GLN A 18 -6.89 -4.39 11.25
C GLN A 18 -6.86 -3.11 12.10
N VAL A 19 -6.28 -2.04 11.55
CA VAL A 19 -6.22 -0.72 12.21
C VAL A 19 -7.03 0.27 11.39
N ARG A 20 -7.80 1.11 12.09
CA ARG A 20 -8.59 2.19 11.49
C ARG A 20 -8.05 3.53 11.94
N ILE A 21 -7.74 4.42 10.99
CA ILE A 21 -7.31 5.79 11.26
C ILE A 21 -8.20 6.73 10.46
N ASP A 22 -8.75 7.74 11.13
CA ASP A 22 -9.52 8.79 10.48
C ASP A 22 -8.64 10.03 10.25
N THR A 23 -8.78 10.64 9.09
CA THR A 23 -8.15 11.92 8.72
C THR A 23 -9.23 12.90 8.28
N SER A 24 -9.12 14.15 8.70
CA SER A 24 -10.14 15.18 8.46
C SER A 24 -9.78 16.16 7.34
N SER A 25 -8.64 15.97 6.67
CA SER A 25 -8.23 16.77 5.53
C SER A 25 -7.22 16.02 4.65
N PRO A 26 -7.02 16.43 3.38
CA PRO A 26 -5.97 15.89 2.51
C PRO A 26 -4.57 15.99 3.14
N GLU A 27 -4.26 17.08 3.83
CA GLU A 27 -2.96 17.30 4.49
C GLU A 27 -2.73 16.29 5.62
N GLN A 28 -3.79 15.89 6.34
CA GLN A 28 -3.70 14.83 7.35
C GLN A 28 -3.52 13.46 6.70
N THR A 29 -4.21 13.17 5.59
CA THR A 29 -4.00 11.93 4.82
C THR A 29 -2.57 11.84 4.31
N GLU A 30 -2.03 12.94 3.80
CA GLU A 30 -0.66 13.03 3.31
C GLU A 30 0.37 12.91 4.44
N ALA A 31 0.14 13.56 5.58
CA ALA A 31 0.99 13.43 6.77
C ALA A 31 1.02 12.00 7.31
N LEU A 32 -0.14 11.31 7.30
CA LEU A 32 -0.22 9.88 7.61
C LEU A 32 0.58 9.05 6.61
N GLY A 33 0.49 9.38 5.32
CA GLY A 33 1.32 8.78 4.27
C GLY A 33 2.81 8.96 4.54
N ARG A 34 3.26 10.17 4.94
CA ARG A 34 4.67 10.44 5.27
C ARG A 34 5.18 9.60 6.44
N ARG A 35 4.40 9.49 7.52
CA ARG A 35 4.74 8.64 8.66
C ARG A 35 4.86 7.18 8.25
N LEU A 36 3.92 6.70 7.44
CA LEU A 36 3.98 5.34 6.89
C LEU A 36 5.23 5.16 6.01
N GLY A 37 5.50 6.10 5.09
CA GLY A 37 6.65 6.07 4.19
C GLY A 37 8.00 5.98 4.89
N GLN A 38 8.16 6.66 6.03
CA GLN A 38 9.38 6.63 6.84
C GLN A 38 9.68 5.24 7.43
N LEU A 39 8.67 4.41 7.60
CA LEU A 39 8.79 3.07 8.16
C LEU A 39 8.93 2.00 7.08
N LEU A 40 8.60 2.31 5.82
CA LEU A 40 8.66 1.39 4.69
C LEU A 40 10.08 1.30 4.12
N ARG A 41 10.37 0.18 3.45
CA ARG A 41 11.68 -0.09 2.85
C ARG A 41 11.55 -0.68 1.45
N ALA A 42 12.69 -0.80 0.78
CA ALA A 42 12.85 -1.58 -0.45
C ALA A 42 12.24 -2.98 -0.31
N GLY A 43 11.41 -3.39 -1.28
CA GLY A 43 10.69 -4.66 -1.31
C GLY A 43 9.35 -4.67 -0.56
N ASP A 44 9.00 -3.61 0.18
CA ASP A 44 7.65 -3.51 0.74
C ASP A 44 6.64 -3.13 -0.35
N ILE A 45 5.40 -3.61 -0.20
CA ILE A 45 4.29 -3.37 -1.14
C ILE A 45 3.10 -2.78 -0.39
N VAL A 46 2.60 -1.64 -0.86
CA VAL A 46 1.39 -0.98 -0.36
C VAL A 46 0.32 -1.01 -1.44
N ALA A 47 -0.73 -1.79 -1.19
CA ALA A 47 -1.90 -1.94 -2.05
C ALA A 47 -3.02 -1.00 -1.58
N LEU A 48 -3.39 -0.02 -2.42
CA LEU A 48 -4.40 0.99 -2.14
C LEU A 48 -5.69 0.70 -2.90
N SER A 49 -6.81 0.73 -2.19
CA SER A 49 -8.16 0.60 -2.73
C SER A 49 -9.08 1.68 -2.19
N GLY A 50 -10.18 1.94 -2.90
CA GLY A 50 -11.19 2.94 -2.54
C GLY A 50 -11.75 3.64 -3.77
N ASP A 51 -12.84 4.37 -3.59
CA ASP A 51 -13.56 5.02 -4.69
C ASP A 51 -12.72 6.12 -5.37
N LEU A 52 -13.18 6.56 -6.54
CA LEU A 52 -12.61 7.73 -7.22
C LEU A 52 -12.70 8.96 -6.31
N GLY A 53 -11.60 9.70 -6.15
CA GLY A 53 -11.54 10.85 -5.26
C GLY A 53 -11.39 10.53 -3.76
N ALA A 54 -11.32 9.26 -3.37
CA ALA A 54 -11.17 8.88 -1.96
C ALA A 54 -9.86 9.36 -1.31
N GLY A 55 -8.84 9.70 -2.10
CA GLY A 55 -7.55 10.22 -1.61
C GLY A 55 -6.38 9.24 -1.73
N LYS A 56 -6.50 8.20 -2.57
CA LYS A 56 -5.43 7.23 -2.85
C LYS A 56 -4.11 7.89 -3.26
N THR A 57 -4.14 8.76 -4.27
CA THR A 57 -2.97 9.54 -4.70
C THR A 57 -2.42 10.47 -3.60
N VAL A 58 -3.28 11.04 -2.75
CA VAL A 58 -2.82 11.90 -1.64
C VAL A 58 -1.99 11.09 -0.64
N LEU A 59 -2.47 9.89 -0.29
CA LEU A 59 -1.74 8.97 0.56
C LEU A 59 -0.44 8.48 -0.12
N ALA A 60 -0.51 8.11 -1.40
CA ALA A 60 0.65 7.63 -2.16
C ALA A 60 1.76 8.68 -2.25
N ARG A 61 1.39 9.97 -2.43
CA ARG A 61 2.33 11.09 -2.36
C ARG A 61 3.02 11.16 -1.02
N GLY A 62 2.24 11.15 0.06
CA GLY A 62 2.81 11.14 1.41
C GLY A 62 3.77 9.97 1.63
N ILE A 63 3.41 8.76 1.20
CA ILE A 63 4.28 7.58 1.29
C ILE A 63 5.59 7.79 0.54
N ALA A 64 5.53 8.27 -0.70
CA ALA A 64 6.73 8.51 -1.49
C ALA A 64 7.65 9.55 -0.82
N GLU A 65 7.09 10.67 -0.36
CA GLU A 65 7.82 11.70 0.39
C GLU A 65 8.46 11.14 1.67
N GLY A 66 7.70 10.37 2.46
CA GLY A 66 8.18 9.74 3.68
C GLY A 66 9.32 8.75 3.46
N ALA A 67 9.28 8.01 2.34
CA ALA A 67 10.34 7.10 1.92
C ALA A 67 11.58 7.82 1.33
N GLY A 68 11.57 9.15 1.28
CA GLY A 68 12.69 9.98 0.82
C GLY A 68 12.76 10.12 -0.71
N ALA A 69 11.65 9.93 -1.43
CA ALA A 69 11.59 10.20 -2.85
C ALA A 69 11.85 11.69 -3.15
N ALA A 70 12.63 11.97 -4.19
CA ALA A 70 12.93 13.32 -4.62
C ALA A 70 12.00 13.78 -5.77
N GLY A 71 11.72 15.08 -5.80
CA GLY A 71 10.99 15.73 -6.90
C GLY A 71 9.48 15.81 -6.69
N TYR A 72 8.77 16.25 -7.73
CA TYR A 72 7.32 16.40 -7.70
C TYR A 72 6.61 15.05 -7.88
N ILE A 73 5.86 14.64 -6.86
CA ILE A 73 5.08 13.41 -6.89
C ILE A 73 3.69 13.70 -7.47
N ALA A 74 3.38 13.03 -8.58
CA ALA A 74 2.14 13.18 -9.32
C ALA A 74 1.46 11.82 -9.53
N SER A 75 0.15 11.82 -9.73
CA SER A 75 -0.55 10.59 -10.08
C SER A 75 -0.05 10.01 -11.41
N PRO A 76 0.22 8.70 -11.48
CA PRO A 76 0.62 8.02 -12.70
C PRO A 76 -0.58 7.58 -13.55
N THR A 77 -1.82 8.06 -13.33
CA THR A 77 -3.03 7.56 -14.04
C THR A 77 -2.91 7.51 -15.59
N PHE A 78 -2.07 8.34 -16.21
CA PHE A 78 -1.80 8.30 -17.66
C PHE A 78 -0.49 7.61 -18.06
N THR A 79 0.47 7.50 -17.15
CA THR A 79 1.76 6.82 -17.40
C THR A 79 1.81 5.40 -16.87
N PHE A 80 0.76 4.99 -16.13
CA PHE A 80 0.58 3.76 -15.35
C PHE A 80 1.60 3.58 -14.21
N ILE A 81 2.87 3.85 -14.47
CA ILE A 81 3.96 3.78 -13.49
C ILE A 81 4.70 5.13 -13.46
N ARG A 82 5.11 5.55 -12.27
CA ARG A 82 6.14 6.57 -12.04
C ARG A 82 7.16 6.03 -11.04
N ALA A 83 8.43 6.18 -11.36
CA ALA A 83 9.53 5.84 -10.47
C ALA A 83 10.12 7.12 -9.88
N TYR A 84 10.17 7.19 -8.55
CA TYR A 84 10.79 8.30 -7.84
C TYR A 84 12.03 7.82 -7.12
N ARG A 85 13.18 8.40 -7.47
CA ARG A 85 14.46 8.04 -6.87
C ARG A 85 14.63 8.76 -5.54
N GLY A 86 15.19 8.06 -4.57
CA GLY A 86 15.44 8.53 -3.21
C GLY A 86 16.40 7.58 -2.50
N ALA A 87 16.36 7.55 -1.17
CA ALA A 87 17.04 6.52 -0.39
C ALA A 87 16.57 5.11 -0.78
N VAL A 88 15.26 4.98 -1.06
CA VAL A 88 14.64 3.84 -1.72
C VAL A 88 13.96 4.34 -2.99
N THR A 89 13.98 3.56 -4.07
CA THR A 89 13.19 3.88 -5.26
C THR A 89 11.74 3.51 -5.00
N VAL A 90 10.84 4.49 -5.17
CA VAL A 90 9.39 4.30 -5.01
C VAL A 90 8.76 4.18 -6.38
N TYR A 91 8.10 3.05 -6.63
CA TYR A 91 7.28 2.81 -7.82
C TYR A 91 5.82 3.09 -7.47
N HIS A 92 5.30 4.21 -7.95
CA HIS A 92 3.88 4.54 -7.85
C HIS A 92 3.19 4.03 -9.10
N VAL A 93 2.23 3.13 -8.91
CA VAL A 93 1.50 2.44 -9.97
C VAL A 93 0.01 2.73 -9.83
N ASP A 94 -0.69 2.95 -10.93
CA ASP A 94 -2.14 3.17 -10.96
C ASP A 94 -2.79 2.27 -12.02
N LEU A 95 -3.59 1.30 -11.55
CA LEU A 95 -4.26 0.32 -12.40
C LEU A 95 -5.67 0.77 -12.86
N TYR A 96 -6.11 2.00 -12.56
CA TYR A 96 -7.49 2.45 -12.79
C TYR A 96 -8.01 2.16 -14.21
N ARG A 97 -7.14 2.31 -15.23
CA ARG A 97 -7.51 2.17 -16.65
C ARG A 97 -7.13 0.81 -17.26
N LEU A 98 -6.65 -0.13 -16.46
CA LEU A 98 -6.29 -1.47 -16.92
C LEU A 98 -7.42 -2.42 -16.53
N ASP A 99 -8.07 -3.01 -17.54
CA ASP A 99 -9.26 -3.85 -17.33
C ASP A 99 -9.04 -5.30 -17.79
N ARG A 100 -7.93 -5.59 -18.48
CA ARG A 100 -7.60 -6.92 -18.99
C ARG A 100 -6.30 -7.45 -18.39
N PRO A 101 -6.21 -8.74 -18.01
CA PRO A 101 -5.00 -9.35 -17.48
C PRO A 101 -3.76 -9.13 -18.34
N GLN A 102 -3.88 -9.22 -19.67
CA GLN A 102 -2.76 -9.01 -20.59
C GLN A 102 -2.14 -7.62 -20.46
N GLN A 103 -2.91 -6.60 -20.08
CA GLN A 103 -2.37 -5.26 -19.88
C GLN A 103 -1.52 -5.15 -18.61
N LEU A 104 -1.73 -6.03 -17.63
CA LEU A 104 -0.91 -6.10 -16.42
C LEU A 104 0.41 -6.83 -16.73
N GLU A 105 0.36 -7.85 -17.58
CA GLU A 105 1.55 -8.53 -18.12
C GLU A 105 2.37 -7.57 -18.99
N ASP A 106 1.75 -6.88 -19.95
CA ASP A 106 2.43 -5.88 -20.80
C ASP A 106 3.05 -4.73 -19.98
N LEU A 107 2.49 -4.44 -18.80
CA LEU A 107 3.02 -3.44 -17.87
C LEU A 107 4.27 -3.94 -17.13
N GLY A 108 4.47 -5.25 -17.04
CA GLY A 108 5.48 -5.89 -16.21
C GLY A 108 5.19 -5.77 -14.72
N LEU A 109 3.91 -5.91 -14.33
CA LEU A 109 3.49 -5.71 -12.94
C LEU A 109 4.08 -6.76 -12.00
N ASP A 110 4.21 -8.01 -12.44
CA ASP A 110 4.81 -9.10 -11.68
C ASP A 110 6.28 -8.83 -11.39
N GLU A 111 7.08 -8.44 -12.40
CA GLU A 111 8.49 -8.13 -12.19
C GLU A 111 8.69 -6.90 -11.29
N LEU A 112 7.75 -5.95 -11.35
CA LEU A 112 7.75 -4.78 -10.47
C LEU A 112 7.49 -5.16 -9.01
N LEU A 113 6.55 -6.07 -8.77
CA LEU A 113 6.18 -6.55 -7.42
C LEU A 113 7.27 -7.46 -6.83
N ASP A 114 8.00 -8.21 -7.67
CA ASP A 114 9.16 -9.01 -7.27
C ASP A 114 10.48 -8.21 -7.18
N GLY A 115 10.43 -6.93 -7.59
CA GLY A 115 11.59 -6.04 -7.64
C GLY A 115 12.08 -5.56 -6.26
N THR A 116 13.16 -4.77 -6.27
CA THR A 116 13.79 -4.25 -5.03
C THR A 116 13.31 -2.86 -4.62
N GLY A 117 12.28 -2.31 -5.26
CA GLY A 117 11.73 -0.99 -4.92
C GLY A 117 10.64 -1.07 -3.85
N LEU A 118 10.23 0.08 -3.31
CA LEU A 118 8.96 0.20 -2.61
C LEU A 118 7.85 0.39 -3.65
N VAL A 119 6.84 -0.47 -3.65
CA VAL A 119 5.71 -0.35 -4.58
C VAL A 119 4.50 0.24 -3.87
N VAL A 120 3.91 1.29 -4.44
CA VAL A 120 2.64 1.88 -4.02
C VAL A 120 1.66 1.74 -5.18
N LEU A 121 0.69 0.83 -5.03
CA LEU A 121 -0.21 0.39 -6.08
C LEU A 121 -1.64 0.91 -5.83
N GLU A 122 -2.11 1.84 -6.65
CA GLU A 122 -3.50 2.29 -6.65
C GLU A 122 -4.40 1.37 -7.47
N TRP A 123 -5.65 1.21 -7.01
CA TRP A 123 -6.64 0.28 -7.58
C TRP A 123 -6.15 -1.16 -7.54
N ALA A 124 -5.52 -1.52 -6.42
CA ALA A 124 -4.83 -2.79 -6.23
C ALA A 124 -5.76 -4.01 -6.34
N GLU A 125 -7.07 -3.84 -6.18
CA GLU A 125 -8.07 -4.89 -6.45
C GLU A 125 -7.99 -5.45 -7.88
N LYS A 126 -7.46 -4.66 -8.82
CA LYS A 126 -7.28 -5.09 -10.22
C LYS A 126 -6.07 -5.99 -10.42
N ALA A 127 -5.09 -5.99 -9.51
CA ALA A 127 -3.91 -6.87 -9.61
C ALA A 127 -4.26 -8.34 -9.33
N GLY A 128 -5.36 -8.61 -8.61
CA GLY A 128 -5.87 -9.95 -8.37
C GLY A 128 -4.79 -10.92 -7.85
N PRO A 129 -4.53 -12.05 -8.54
CA PRO A 129 -3.57 -13.05 -8.09
C PRO A 129 -2.10 -12.63 -8.20
N LEU A 130 -1.79 -11.51 -8.87
CA LEU A 130 -0.43 -11.01 -8.98
C LEU A 130 0.07 -10.37 -7.67
N LEU A 131 -0.84 -9.99 -6.76
CA LEU A 131 -0.44 -9.45 -5.46
C LEU A 131 0.26 -10.51 -4.61
N PRO A 132 1.47 -10.24 -4.10
CA PRO A 132 2.17 -11.18 -3.23
C PRO A 132 1.39 -11.48 -1.95
N ALA A 133 1.62 -12.66 -1.38
CA ALA A 133 0.95 -13.09 -0.15
C ALA A 133 1.19 -12.14 1.02
N GLU A 134 2.38 -11.51 1.08
CA GLU A 134 2.70 -10.48 2.06
C GLU A 134 2.68 -9.08 1.40
N HIS A 135 1.80 -8.22 1.90
CA HIS A 135 1.65 -6.83 1.49
C HIS A 135 0.88 -6.04 2.56
N LEU A 136 0.89 -4.71 2.48
CA LEU A 136 -0.02 -3.88 3.25
C LEU A 136 -1.19 -3.45 2.38
N TRP A 137 -2.40 -3.91 2.71
CA TRP A 137 -3.63 -3.43 2.07
C TRP A 137 -4.21 -2.24 2.83
N ILE A 138 -4.56 -1.16 2.13
CA ILE A 138 -5.20 0.01 2.71
C ILE A 138 -6.45 0.35 1.91
N THR A 139 -7.60 0.36 2.59
CA THR A 139 -8.86 0.83 2.01
C THR A 139 -9.14 2.25 2.48
N ILE A 140 -9.36 3.17 1.54
CA ILE A 140 -9.71 4.57 1.85
C ILE A 140 -11.18 4.79 1.52
N ARG A 141 -11.96 5.25 2.50
CA ARG A 141 -13.40 5.51 2.37
C ARG A 141 -13.74 6.93 2.79
N PHE A 142 -14.72 7.52 2.12
CA PHE A 142 -15.38 8.72 2.59
C PHE A 142 -16.08 8.47 3.92
N ARG A 143 -16.06 9.46 4.81
CA ARG A 143 -16.85 9.48 6.05
C ARG A 143 -17.68 10.76 6.05
N ASN A 144 -18.95 10.66 6.43
CA ASN A 144 -19.94 11.76 6.43
C ASN A 144 -19.32 13.13 6.76
N GLY A 145 -19.43 14.09 5.82
CA GLY A 145 -18.80 15.42 5.89
C GLY A 145 -17.72 15.60 4.80
N ASP A 146 -17.50 16.85 4.36
CA ASP A 146 -16.94 17.11 3.02
C ASP A 146 -15.47 16.69 2.82
N ASP A 147 -14.67 16.46 3.88
CA ASP A 147 -13.25 16.09 3.74
C ASP A 147 -12.76 14.95 4.65
N THR A 148 -13.64 14.31 5.42
CA THR A 148 -13.20 13.23 6.30
C THR A 148 -13.01 11.93 5.53
N ARG A 149 -11.90 11.23 5.78
CA ARG A 149 -11.59 9.90 5.26
C ARG A 149 -11.34 8.94 6.42
N THR A 150 -11.81 7.72 6.25
CA THR A 150 -11.31 6.58 7.03
C THR A 150 -10.33 5.80 6.18
N LEU A 151 -9.16 5.54 6.75
CA LEU A 151 -8.17 4.60 6.23
C LEU A 151 -8.17 3.32 7.07
N GLU A 152 -8.46 2.19 6.43
CA GLU A 152 -8.48 0.87 7.03
C GLU A 152 -7.26 0.07 6.57
N PHE A 153 -6.34 -0.19 7.49
CA PHE A 153 -5.07 -0.88 7.28
C PHE A 153 -5.23 -2.36 7.59
N LEU A 154 -4.93 -3.21 6.62
CA LEU A 154 -4.96 -4.66 6.73
C LEU A 154 -3.56 -5.20 6.37
N PRO A 155 -2.69 -5.41 7.37
CA PRO A 155 -1.36 -5.96 7.13
C PRO A 155 -1.45 -7.44 6.77
N ARG A 156 -0.69 -7.89 5.76
CA ARG A 156 -0.51 -9.31 5.45
C ARG A 156 0.96 -9.65 5.62
N GLY A 157 1.29 -10.38 6.69
CA GLY A 157 2.66 -10.73 7.05
C GLY A 157 3.17 -9.99 8.29
N PRO A 158 4.18 -10.53 9.00
CA PRO A 158 4.69 -9.96 10.26
C PRO A 158 5.26 -8.55 10.07
N ARG A 159 6.04 -8.35 9.00
CA ARG A 159 6.64 -7.05 8.65
C ARG A 159 5.62 -5.92 8.61
N TYR A 160 4.50 -6.15 7.94
CA TYR A 160 3.45 -5.14 7.78
C TYR A 160 2.64 -4.94 9.06
N THR A 161 2.51 -5.99 9.88
CA THR A 161 1.91 -5.88 11.22
C THR A 161 2.70 -4.90 12.09
N ASP A 162 4.03 -5.04 12.11
CA ASP A 162 4.90 -4.15 12.89
C ASP A 162 4.82 -2.70 12.42
N VAL A 163 4.81 -2.48 11.10
CA VAL A 163 4.63 -1.14 10.50
C VAL A 163 3.31 -0.52 10.95
N VAL A 164 2.19 -1.23 10.76
CA VAL A 164 0.85 -0.72 11.07
C VAL A 164 0.69 -0.42 12.55
N GLN A 165 1.21 -1.29 13.43
CA GLN A 165 1.18 -1.04 14.87
C GLN A 165 2.00 0.18 15.29
N THR A 166 3.14 0.42 14.62
CA THR A 166 3.98 1.59 14.89
C THR A 166 3.27 2.88 14.49
N VAL A 167 2.71 2.93 13.28
CA VAL A 167 1.90 4.07 12.81
C VAL A 167 0.70 4.32 13.73
N ALA A 168 0.00 3.27 14.16
CA ALA A 168 -1.14 3.38 15.06
C ALA A 168 -0.76 4.03 16.41
N ARG A 169 0.38 3.62 16.99
CA ARG A 169 0.90 4.19 18.24
C ARG A 169 1.27 5.67 18.06
N GLU A 170 1.99 6.01 16.99
CA GLU A 170 2.38 7.40 16.71
C GLU A 170 1.16 8.32 16.50
N CYS A 171 0.11 7.83 15.86
CA CYS A 171 -1.14 8.56 15.68
C CYS A 171 -1.92 8.72 16.99
N ALA A 172 -1.86 7.76 17.90
CA ALA A 172 -2.49 7.85 19.22
C ALA A 172 -1.75 8.83 20.15
N SER A 173 -0.42 8.88 20.08
CA SER A 173 0.42 9.79 20.89
C SER A 173 0.47 11.24 20.38
N SER A 174 -0.03 11.50 19.17
CA SER A 174 -0.07 12.85 18.56
C SER A 174 -1.39 13.59 18.79
N ARG A 175 -2.33 13.03 19.57
CA ARG A 175 -3.63 13.62 19.93
C ARG A 175 -3.60 14.15 21.35
#